data_AF-A0A965D1R7-F1
#
_entry.id   AF-A0A965D1R7-F1
#
_cell.length_a   1.000
_cell.length_b   1.000
_cell.length_c   1.000
_cell.angle_alpha   90.00
_cell.angle_beta   90.00
_cell.angle_gamma   90.00
#
_symmetry.space_group_name_H-M   'P 1'
#
loop_
_entity.id
_entity.type
_entity.pdbx_description
1 polymer ?
#
loop_
_entity_poly.entity_id
_entity_poly.type
_entity_poly.pdbx_seq_one_letter_code
_entity_poly.pdbx_strand_id
1 'polypeptide(L)' 'MSNILCIGAGYVGGPTMTAIARYCPEHKITVVDINEERIRRW' A
#
# COMPACT_ATOMS: atom_id res chain seq x y z
N MET A 1 12.99 -6.78 -9.36
CA MET A 1 11.92 -7.28 -8.46
C MET A 1 12.22 -6.77 -7.06
N SER A 2 11.43 -5.80 -6.58
CA SER A 2 11.70 -5.10 -5.31
C SER A 2 10.46 -5.13 -4.43
N ASN A 3 10.67 -5.19 -3.11
CA ASN A 3 9.59 -5.06 -2.12
C ASN A 3 9.43 -3.59 -1.76
N ILE A 4 8.24 -3.03 -1.93
CA ILE A 4 7.93 -1.63 -1.66
C ILE A 4 7.06 -1.54 -0.41
N LEU A 5 7.56 -0.81 0.59
CA LEU A 5 6.85 -0.53 1.84
C LEU A 5 6.31 0.91 1.80
N CYS A 6 5.02 1.06 2.12
CA CYS A 6 4.41 2.35 2.37
C CYS A 6 3.92 2.42 3.83
N ILE A 7 4.38 3.45 4.56
CA ILE A 7 3.91 3.74 5.91
C ILE A 7 2.86 4.85 5.80
N GLY A 8 1.60 4.48 6.01
CA GLY A 8 0.42 5.34 5.92
C GLY A 8 -0.57 4.85 4.86
N ALA A 9 -1.62 4.15 5.29
CA ALA A 9 -2.72 3.70 4.44
C ALA A 9 -3.78 4.81 4.26
N GLY A 10 -3.34 6.05 4.08
CA GLY A 10 -4.22 7.22 3.96
C GLY A 10 -4.66 7.50 2.53
N TYR A 11 -5.19 8.71 2.32
CA TYR A 11 -5.64 9.22 1.02
C TYR A 11 -4.59 9.13 -0.09
N VAL A 12 -3.30 9.33 0.25
CA VAL A 12 -2.20 9.25 -0.72
C VAL A 12 -1.65 7.83 -0.80
N GLY A 13 -1.15 7.31 0.33
CA GLY A 13 -0.41 6.05 0.35
C GLY A 13 -1.22 4.87 -0.20
N GLY A 14 -2.49 4.72 0.19
CA GLY A 14 -3.33 3.61 -0.29
C GLY A 14 -3.52 3.62 -1.82
N PRO A 15 -4.18 4.64 -2.40
CA PRO A 15 -4.43 4.70 -3.84
C PRO A 15 -3.16 4.69 -4.69
N THR A 16 -2.08 5.37 -4.27
CA THR A 16 -0.80 5.35 -4.99
C THR A 16 -0.21 3.93 -5.01
N MET A 17 -0.22 3.22 -3.89
CA MET A 17 0.29 1.86 -3.82
C MET A 17 -0.57 0.86 -4.58
N THR A 18 -1.90 1.03 -4.60
CA THR A 18 -2.82 0.24 -5.43
C THR A 18 -2.55 0.44 -6.92
N ALA A 19 -2.29 1.67 -7.36
CA ALA A 19 -1.93 1.95 -8.74
C ALA A 19 -0.62 1.27 -9.14
N ILE A 20 0.42 1.35 -8.29
CA ILE A 20 1.70 0.68 -8.54
C ILE A 20 1.51 -0.84 -8.58
N ALA A 21 0.77 -1.43 -7.64
CA ALA A 21 0.49 -2.87 -7.63
C ALA A 21 -0.23 -3.34 -8.91
N ARG A 22 -1.10 -2.50 -9.48
CA ARG A 22 -1.83 -2.79 -10.72
C ARG A 22 -0.96 -2.70 -11.97
N TYR A 23 -0.12 -1.68 -12.07
CA TYR A 23 0.63 -1.39 -13.30
C TYR A 23 2.07 -1.93 -13.30
N CYS A 24 2.61 -2.30 -12.13
CA CYS A 24 3.94 -2.86 -11.96
C CYS A 24 3.87 -4.17 -11.14
N PRO A 25 3.23 -5.23 -11.68
CA PRO A 25 2.91 -6.46 -10.95
C PRO A 25 4.14 -7.27 -10.52
N GLU A 26 5.33 -6.97 -11.04
CA GLU A 26 6.60 -7.56 -10.63
C GLU A 26 7.06 -7.10 -9.24
N HIS A 27 6.43 -6.08 -8.66
CA HIS A 27 6.75 -5.57 -7.34
C HIS A 27 5.76 -6.05 -6.28
N LYS A 28 6.28 -6.50 -5.13
CA LYS A 28 5.44 -6.77 -3.96
C LYS A 28 5.24 -5.48 -3.18
N ILE A 29 3.99 -5.08 -3.02
CA ILE A 29 3.61 -3.86 -2.29
C ILE A 29 3.07 -4.23 -0.92
N THR A 30 3.54 -3.55 0.13
CA THR A 30 3.03 -3.70 1.50
C THR A 30 2.72 -2.31 2.05
N VAL A 31 1.47 -2.09 2.42
CA VAL A 31 1.00 -0.83 3.03
C VAL A 31 0.70 -1.10 4.49
N VAL A 32 1.28 -0.31 5.38
CA VAL A 32 1.08 -0.41 6.84
C VAL A 32 0.54 0.90 7.39
N ASP A 33 -0.21 0.83 8.48
CA ASP A 33 -0.69 2.00 9.21
C ASP A 33 -0.76 1.63 10.69
N ILE A 34 -0.52 2.61 11.58
CA ILE A 34 -0.64 2.39 13.02
C ILE A 34 -2.11 2.20 13.44
N ASN A 35 -3.05 2.71 12.64
CA ASN A 35 -4.46 2.56 12.89
C ASN A 35 -4.95 1.19 12.37
N GLU A 36 -5.09 0.21 13.28
CA GLU A 36 -5.61 -1.12 12.96
C GLU A 36 -6.98 -1.08 12.28
N GLU A 37 -7.90 -0.23 12.74
CA GLU A 37 -9.23 -0.13 12.15
C GLU A 37 -9.15 0.32 10.69
N ARG A 38 -8.26 1.27 10.38
CA ARG A 38 -8.00 1.71 9.01
C ARG A 38 -7.52 0.54 8.15
N ILE A 39 -6.58 -0.28 8.64
CA ILE A 39 -6.11 -1.46 7.92
C ILE A 39 -7.22 -2.50 7.74
N ARG A 40 -8.08 -2.72 8.75
CA ARG A 40 -9.23 -3.65 8.62
C ARG A 40 -10.26 -3.18 7.59
N ARG A 41 -10.34 -1.88 7.30
CA ARG A 41 -11.24 -1.31 6.29
C ARG A 41 -10.66 -1.28 4.88
N TRP A 42 -9.33 -1.41 4.75
CA TRP A 42 -8.66 -1.58 3.46
C TRP A 42 -8.80 -3.01 2.97
#